data_AF-A0A0K8VJP7-F1
#
_entry.id   AF-A0A0K8VJP7-F1
#
_cell.length_a   1.000
_cell.length_b   1.000
_cell.length_c   1.000
_cell.angle_alpha   90.00
_cell.angle_beta   90.00
_cell.angle_gamma   90.00
#
_symmetry.space_group_name_H-M   'P 1'
#
loop_
_entity.id
_entity.type
_entity.pdbx_description
1 polymer ?
#
loop_
_entity_poly.entity_id
_entity_poly.type
_entity_poly.pdbx_seq_one_letter_code
_entity_poly.pdbx_strand_id
1 'polypeptide(L)'
;MEVRTLRRLSQAQAVAVREDIKGTFMRIRATLLASSGTFWGSHQGDQDATRISREEELYKQEVIRLEKDLSDLEASVETLRGEVINRRTRVNMTAVEDMALVLSRASKTVAELKMKFPGLSNGLRCMLSSEMERVVREEKFLKEEPDRLESALRRCKKLTGTLVTLKRLASVQEQRLPPNEPQINEEPPRSAEISNADKFNWRWSSNFKEAITDQSQHP
;
A
#
# COMPACT_ATOMS: atom_id res chain seq x y z
N MET A 1 -43.45 -20.48 30.71
CA MET A 1 -42.24 -19.62 30.78
C MET A 1 -41.19 -19.99 29.72
N GLU A 2 -41.05 -21.26 29.34
CA GLU A 2 -39.99 -21.76 28.45
C GLU A 2 -40.06 -21.28 26.99
N VAL A 3 -41.26 -21.09 26.42
CA VAL A 3 -41.39 -20.68 25.01
C VAL A 3 -40.91 -19.24 24.77
N ARG A 4 -41.06 -18.35 25.76
CA ARG A 4 -40.59 -16.96 25.68
C ARG A 4 -39.08 -16.85 25.84
N THR A 5 -38.48 -17.66 26.72
CA THR A 5 -37.03 -17.74 26.86
C THR A 5 -36.39 -18.35 25.62
N LEU A 6 -37.00 -19.38 25.02
CA LEU A 6 -36.57 -19.97 23.75
C LEU A 6 -36.59 -18.97 22.59
N ARG A 7 -37.66 -18.17 22.45
CA ARG A 7 -37.74 -17.13 21.40
C ARG A 7 -36.68 -16.04 21.59
N ARG A 8 -36.43 -15.62 22.83
CA ARG A 8 -35.40 -14.60 23.12
C ARG A 8 -34.00 -15.12 22.85
N LEU A 9 -33.74 -16.39 23.19
CA LEU A 9 -32.48 -17.06 22.89
C LEU A 9 -32.28 -17.20 21.37
N SER A 10 -33.31 -17.61 20.63
CA SER A 10 -33.27 -17.70 19.16
C SER A 10 -33.04 -16.35 18.49
N GLN A 11 -33.70 -15.27 18.97
CA GLN A 11 -33.51 -13.94 18.42
C GLN A 11 -32.11 -13.38 18.73
N ALA A 12 -31.59 -13.63 19.94
CA ALA A 12 -30.23 -13.25 20.30
C ALA A 12 -29.19 -14.02 19.48
N GLN A 13 -29.40 -15.32 19.27
CA GLN A 13 -28.57 -16.13 18.36
C GLN A 13 -28.64 -15.59 16.92
N ALA A 14 -29.81 -15.21 16.42
CA ALA A 14 -29.94 -14.66 15.07
C ALA A 14 -29.21 -13.31 14.90
N VAL A 15 -29.18 -12.46 15.93
CA VAL A 15 -28.40 -11.21 15.92
C VAL A 15 -26.90 -11.50 15.94
N ALA A 16 -26.45 -12.41 16.83
CA ALA A 16 -25.05 -12.81 16.92
C ALA A 16 -24.55 -13.38 15.59
N VAL A 17 -25.32 -14.27 14.97
CA VAL A 17 -25.02 -14.85 13.65
C VAL A 17 -24.89 -13.76 12.58
N ARG A 18 -25.76 -12.73 12.57
CA ARG A 18 -25.65 -11.62 11.60
C ARG A 18 -24.38 -10.80 11.79
N GLU A 19 -23.97 -10.55 13.02
CA GLU A 19 -22.73 -9.81 13.30
C GLU A 19 -21.48 -10.65 13.00
N ASP A 20 -21.52 -11.96 13.26
CA ASP A 20 -20.45 -12.89 12.87
C ASP A 20 -20.30 -12.98 11.34
N ILE A 21 -21.42 -12.98 10.60
CA ILE A 21 -21.41 -12.92 9.13
C ILE A 21 -20.78 -11.62 8.64
N LYS A 22 -21.16 -10.47 9.21
CA LYS A 22 -20.57 -9.16 8.86
C LYS A 22 -19.07 -9.11 9.19
N GLY A 23 -18.67 -9.63 10.36
CA GLY A 23 -17.27 -9.71 10.78
C GLY A 23 -16.46 -10.62 9.86
N THR A 24 -17.03 -11.74 9.44
CA THR A 24 -16.42 -12.66 8.47
C THR A 24 -16.31 -12.01 7.09
N PHE A 25 -17.33 -11.29 6.63
CA PHE A 25 -17.30 -10.53 5.38
C PHE A 25 -16.23 -9.44 5.41
N MET A 26 -16.14 -8.68 6.51
CA MET A 26 -15.08 -7.68 6.72
C MET A 26 -13.69 -8.33 6.71
N ARG A 27 -13.53 -9.51 7.33
CA ARG A 27 -12.26 -10.25 7.34
C ARG A 27 -11.90 -10.77 5.95
N ILE A 28 -12.84 -11.36 5.21
CA ILE A 28 -12.66 -11.79 3.83
C ILE A 28 -12.29 -10.60 2.96
N ARG A 29 -13.01 -9.48 3.09
CA ARG A 29 -12.73 -8.24 2.37
C ARG A 29 -11.34 -7.68 2.74
N ALA A 30 -10.95 -7.68 4.00
CA ALA A 30 -9.62 -7.24 4.44
C ALA A 30 -8.52 -8.15 3.87
N THR A 31 -8.70 -9.48 3.91
CA THR A 31 -7.77 -10.45 3.30
C THR A 31 -7.70 -10.27 1.79
N LEU A 32 -8.84 -10.05 1.12
CA LEU A 32 -8.91 -9.78 -0.31
C LEU A 32 -8.29 -8.44 -0.67
N LEU A 33 -8.42 -7.38 0.14
CA LEU A 33 -7.74 -6.11 -0.11
C LEU A 33 -6.23 -6.19 0.20
N ALA A 34 -5.82 -6.89 1.26
CA ALA A 34 -4.41 -7.15 1.57
C ALA A 34 -3.75 -8.00 0.48
N SER A 35 -4.50 -8.95 -0.10
CA SER A 35 -4.08 -9.75 -1.25
C SER A 35 -4.13 -8.93 -2.55
N SER A 36 -5.20 -8.19 -2.82
CA SER A 36 -5.39 -7.46 -4.09
C SER A 36 -4.55 -6.18 -4.20
N GLY A 37 -4.21 -5.55 -3.08
CA GLY A 37 -3.29 -4.40 -3.04
C GLY A 37 -1.83 -4.79 -3.29
N THR A 38 -1.49 -6.07 -3.18
CA THR A 38 -0.10 -6.56 -3.17
C THR A 38 0.20 -7.59 -4.27
N PHE A 39 -0.80 -8.35 -4.75
CA PHE A 39 -0.55 -9.60 -5.49
C PHE A 39 -0.53 -9.49 -7.02
N TRP A 40 -1.35 -8.63 -7.66
CA TRP A 40 -1.50 -8.67 -9.13
C TRP A 40 -0.71 -7.62 -9.91
N GLY A 41 -0.31 -6.51 -9.28
CA GLY A 41 0.46 -5.44 -9.93
C GLY A 41 1.89 -5.25 -9.41
N SER A 42 2.11 -5.48 -8.11
CA SER A 42 3.40 -5.20 -7.47
C SER A 42 4.43 -6.32 -7.67
N HIS A 43 4.02 -7.60 -7.60
CA HIS A 43 4.95 -8.73 -7.71
C HIS A 43 5.52 -8.96 -9.13
N GLN A 44 4.78 -8.59 -10.18
CA GLN A 44 5.25 -8.68 -11.56
C GLN A 44 6.23 -7.54 -11.84
N GLY A 45 5.88 -6.31 -11.45
CA GLY A 45 6.75 -5.13 -11.59
C GLY A 45 8.04 -5.24 -10.78
N ASP A 46 7.99 -5.80 -9.57
CA ASP A 46 9.16 -5.97 -8.69
C ASP A 46 10.15 -7.03 -9.20
N GLN A 47 9.63 -8.13 -9.79
CA GLN A 47 10.48 -9.13 -10.44
C GLN A 47 11.13 -8.60 -11.72
N ASP A 48 10.37 -7.89 -12.56
CA ASP A 48 10.91 -7.26 -13.77
C ASP A 48 11.91 -6.15 -13.41
N ALA A 49 11.65 -5.38 -12.35
CA ALA A 49 12.58 -4.38 -11.82
C ALA A 49 13.89 -5.00 -11.34
N THR A 50 13.80 -6.09 -10.56
CA THR A 50 14.96 -6.85 -10.09
C THR A 50 15.78 -7.41 -11.25
N ARG A 51 15.12 -7.90 -12.31
CA ARG A 51 15.80 -8.42 -13.51
C ARG A 51 16.57 -7.31 -14.23
N ILE A 52 15.91 -6.19 -14.52
CA ILE A 52 16.52 -5.07 -15.24
C ILE A 52 17.67 -4.45 -14.43
N SER A 53 17.52 -4.33 -13.11
CA SER A 53 18.61 -3.84 -12.24
C SER A 53 19.83 -4.77 -12.26
N ARG A 54 19.63 -6.09 -12.30
CA ARG A 54 20.73 -7.05 -12.48
C ARG A 54 21.39 -6.91 -13.86
N GLU A 55 20.60 -6.76 -14.92
CA GLU A 55 21.13 -6.54 -16.27
C GLU A 55 21.94 -5.24 -16.36
N GLU A 56 21.50 -4.19 -15.67
CA GLU A 56 22.22 -2.92 -15.55
C GLU A 56 23.58 -3.09 -14.87
N GLU A 57 23.62 -3.81 -13.74
CA GLU A 57 24.85 -4.07 -13.01
C GLU A 57 25.84 -4.90 -13.84
N LEU A 58 25.36 -5.95 -14.50
CA LEU A 58 26.19 -6.74 -15.42
C LEU A 58 26.73 -5.89 -16.57
N TYR A 59 25.89 -5.03 -17.16
CA TYR A 59 26.32 -4.12 -18.21
C TYR A 59 27.44 -3.18 -17.73
N LYS A 60 27.31 -2.59 -16.53
CA LYS A 60 28.33 -1.72 -15.93
C LYS A 60 29.63 -2.46 -15.69
N GLN A 61 29.58 -3.67 -15.15
CA GLN A 61 30.77 -4.49 -14.91
C GLN A 61 31.51 -4.84 -16.21
N GLU A 62 30.77 -5.18 -17.26
CA GLU A 62 31.35 -5.44 -18.58
C GLU A 62 32.02 -4.21 -19.19
N VAL A 63 31.43 -3.01 -19.02
CA VAL A 63 32.03 -1.74 -19.43
C VAL A 63 33.33 -1.47 -18.66
N ILE A 64 33.32 -1.60 -17.33
CA ILE A 64 34.51 -1.37 -16.49
C ILE A 64 35.64 -2.32 -16.90
N ARG A 65 35.33 -3.61 -17.12
CA ARG A 65 36.34 -4.58 -17.57
C ARG A 65 36.90 -4.23 -18.94
N LEU A 66 36.04 -3.85 -19.89
CA LEU A 66 36.46 -3.41 -21.21
C LEU A 66 37.38 -2.18 -21.15
N GLU A 67 37.05 -1.18 -20.35
CA GLU A 67 37.88 0.02 -20.16
C GLU A 67 39.25 -0.34 -19.58
N LYS A 68 39.28 -1.28 -18.63
CA LYS A 68 40.52 -1.81 -18.08
C LYS A 68 41.35 -2.56 -19.14
N ASP A 69 40.74 -3.46 -19.88
CA ASP A 69 41.42 -4.24 -20.92
C ASP A 69 42.02 -3.31 -21.99
N LEU A 70 41.31 -2.26 -22.37
CA LEU A 70 41.80 -1.25 -23.32
C LEU A 70 42.96 -0.43 -22.73
N SER A 71 42.85 0.00 -21.47
CA SER A 71 43.93 0.76 -20.80
C SER A 71 45.22 -0.05 -20.69
N ASP A 72 45.09 -1.33 -20.29
CA ASP A 72 46.24 -2.24 -20.16
C ASP A 72 46.87 -2.54 -21.54
N LEU A 73 46.04 -2.64 -22.59
CA LEU A 73 46.49 -2.80 -23.98
C LEU A 73 47.22 -1.55 -24.50
N GLU A 74 46.68 -0.35 -24.27
CA GLU A 74 47.30 0.92 -24.65
C GLU A 74 48.69 1.07 -24.01
N ALA A 75 48.81 0.74 -22.72
CA ALA A 75 50.08 0.75 -22.01
C ALA A 75 51.09 -0.26 -22.59
N SER A 76 50.63 -1.46 -22.96
CA SER A 76 51.46 -2.50 -23.58
C SER A 76 51.95 -2.08 -24.97
N VAL A 77 51.06 -1.49 -25.77
CA VAL A 77 51.39 -0.95 -27.10
C VAL A 77 52.40 0.19 -26.99
N GLU A 78 52.20 1.12 -26.05
CA GLU A 78 53.12 2.24 -25.82
C GLU A 78 54.50 1.76 -25.36
N THR A 79 54.53 0.74 -24.49
CA THR A 79 55.79 0.13 -24.03
C THR A 79 56.55 -0.48 -25.20
N LEU A 80 55.90 -1.31 -26.03
CA LEU A 80 56.54 -1.90 -27.20
C LEU A 80 57.02 -0.82 -28.18
N ARG A 81 56.20 0.21 -28.43
CA ARG A 81 56.58 1.34 -29.28
C ARG A 81 57.83 2.05 -28.74
N GLY A 82 57.87 2.30 -27.45
CA GLY A 82 59.00 2.92 -26.76
C GLY A 82 60.29 2.10 -26.87
N GLU A 83 60.21 0.77 -26.74
CA GLU A 83 61.36 -0.11 -26.92
C GLU A 83 61.92 -0.05 -28.36
N VAL A 84 61.03 -0.11 -29.36
CA VAL A 84 61.43 -0.07 -30.76
C VAL A 84 62.08 1.27 -31.12
N ILE A 85 61.49 2.39 -30.70
CA ILE A 85 61.97 3.73 -31.05
C ILE A 85 63.23 4.08 -30.26
N ASN A 86 63.18 3.95 -28.93
CA ASN A 86 64.22 4.49 -28.05
C ASN A 86 65.37 3.52 -27.83
N ARG A 87 65.10 2.21 -27.85
CA ARG A 87 66.11 1.15 -27.62
C ARG A 87 66.51 0.43 -28.90
N ARG A 88 65.93 0.80 -30.06
CA ARG A 88 66.16 0.18 -31.38
C ARG A 88 66.01 -1.34 -31.35
N THR A 89 65.10 -1.84 -30.51
CA THR A 89 64.81 -3.27 -30.43
C THR A 89 64.00 -3.70 -31.65
N ARG A 90 64.18 -4.96 -32.07
CA ARG A 90 63.36 -5.54 -33.13
C ARG A 90 61.99 -5.90 -32.57
N VAL A 91 60.93 -5.57 -33.31
CA VAL A 91 59.55 -5.93 -32.96
C VAL A 91 59.40 -7.46 -32.93
N ASN A 92 58.81 -7.97 -31.84
CA ASN A 92 58.39 -9.36 -31.75
C ASN A 92 56.99 -9.52 -32.37
N MET A 93 56.90 -10.27 -33.47
CA MET A 93 55.64 -10.46 -34.19
C MET A 93 54.57 -11.17 -33.34
N THR A 94 54.96 -12.14 -32.52
CA THR A 94 54.04 -12.86 -31.64
C THR A 94 53.39 -11.92 -30.63
N ALA A 95 54.17 -11.00 -30.04
CA ALA A 95 53.62 -10.00 -29.12
C ALA A 95 52.61 -9.06 -29.81
N VAL A 96 52.85 -8.71 -31.08
CA VAL A 96 51.92 -7.90 -31.87
C VAL A 96 50.63 -8.68 -32.17
N GLU A 97 50.74 -9.95 -32.55
CA GLU A 97 49.60 -10.83 -32.78
C GLU A 97 48.73 -11.01 -31.52
N ASP A 98 49.37 -11.19 -30.36
CA ASP A 98 48.67 -11.29 -29.07
C ASP A 98 47.91 -10.00 -28.73
N MET A 99 48.56 -8.83 -28.88
CA MET A 99 47.92 -7.53 -28.69
C MET A 99 46.76 -7.30 -29.67
N ALA A 100 46.93 -7.70 -30.94
CA ALA A 100 45.86 -7.62 -31.95
C ALA A 100 44.67 -8.52 -31.61
N LEU A 101 44.93 -9.69 -31.01
CA LEU A 101 43.87 -10.59 -30.53
C LEU A 101 43.10 -9.97 -29.35
N VAL A 102 43.80 -9.35 -28.39
CA VAL A 102 43.16 -8.60 -27.29
C VAL A 102 42.29 -7.47 -27.84
N LEU A 103 42.82 -6.67 -28.76
CA LEU A 103 42.07 -5.59 -29.42
C LEU A 103 40.80 -6.11 -30.12
N SER A 104 40.92 -7.26 -30.80
CA SER A 104 39.80 -7.89 -31.50
C SER A 104 38.69 -8.32 -30.54
N ARG A 105 39.06 -8.88 -29.37
CA ARG A 105 38.11 -9.25 -28.31
C ARG A 105 37.44 -8.02 -27.71
N ALA A 106 38.21 -6.98 -27.37
CA ALA A 106 37.68 -5.71 -26.86
C ALA A 106 36.68 -5.08 -27.85
N SER A 107 37.03 -5.06 -29.14
CA SER A 107 36.15 -4.56 -30.21
C SER A 107 34.83 -5.34 -30.31
N LYS A 108 34.88 -6.66 -30.14
CA LYS A 108 33.67 -7.50 -30.10
C LYS A 108 32.81 -7.16 -28.88
N THR A 109 33.40 -7.02 -27.70
CA THR A 109 32.68 -6.63 -26.47
C THR A 109 32.02 -5.26 -26.63
N VAL A 110 32.69 -4.28 -27.25
CA VAL A 110 32.08 -2.97 -27.59
C VAL A 110 30.83 -3.15 -28.44
N ALA A 111 30.90 -3.96 -29.50
CA ALA A 111 29.76 -4.20 -30.38
C ALA A 111 28.59 -4.86 -29.63
N GLU A 112 28.86 -5.84 -28.79
CA GLU A 112 27.84 -6.50 -27.95
C GLU A 112 27.21 -5.54 -26.94
N LEU A 113 27.99 -4.71 -26.25
CA LEU A 113 27.49 -3.70 -25.33
C LEU A 113 26.62 -2.67 -26.06
N LYS A 114 27.04 -2.20 -27.25
CA LYS A 114 26.23 -1.29 -28.06
C LYS A 114 24.91 -1.90 -28.50
N MET A 115 24.87 -3.21 -28.78
CA MET A 115 23.64 -3.92 -29.12
C MET A 115 22.71 -4.11 -27.92
N LYS A 116 23.26 -4.36 -26.72
CA LYS A 116 22.48 -4.55 -25.48
C LYS A 116 21.90 -3.23 -24.94
N PHE A 117 22.63 -2.13 -25.07
CA PHE A 117 22.29 -0.86 -24.43
C PHE A 117 20.89 -0.30 -24.74
N PRO A 118 20.40 -0.30 -25.99
CA PRO A 118 19.06 0.22 -26.29
C PRO A 118 17.93 -0.51 -25.55
N GLY A 119 18.03 -1.84 -25.43
CA GLY A 119 17.06 -2.67 -24.72
C GLY A 119 17.07 -2.38 -23.22
N LEU A 120 18.27 -2.38 -22.62
CA LEU A 120 18.47 -2.06 -21.21
C LEU A 120 17.99 -0.65 -20.87
N SER A 121 18.38 0.35 -21.67
CA SER A 121 17.97 1.75 -21.49
C SER A 121 16.45 1.91 -21.57
N ASN A 122 15.79 1.23 -22.51
CA ASN A 122 14.34 1.26 -22.59
C ASN A 122 13.67 0.60 -21.38
N GLY A 123 14.19 -0.55 -20.94
CA GLY A 123 13.71 -1.23 -19.74
C GLY A 123 13.79 -0.35 -18.49
N LEU A 124 14.93 0.29 -18.26
CA LEU A 124 15.13 1.23 -17.16
C LEU A 124 14.15 2.41 -17.23
N ARG A 125 13.98 3.02 -18.41
CA ARG A 125 13.02 4.13 -18.60
C ARG A 125 11.58 3.72 -18.29
N CYS A 126 11.15 2.54 -18.75
CA CYS A 126 9.81 2.03 -18.46
C CYS A 126 9.60 1.79 -16.96
N MET A 127 10.58 1.18 -16.28
CA MET A 127 10.54 0.95 -14.84
C MET A 127 10.42 2.28 -14.07
N LEU A 128 11.28 3.24 -14.37
CA LEU A 128 11.27 4.58 -13.75
C LEU A 128 9.93 5.30 -13.98
N SER A 129 9.36 5.19 -15.19
CA SER A 129 8.06 5.79 -15.49
C SER A 129 6.93 5.17 -14.68
N SER A 130 6.89 3.83 -14.58
CA SER A 130 5.88 3.11 -13.78
C SER A 130 5.99 3.47 -12.30
N GLU A 131 7.21 3.53 -11.76
CA GLU A 131 7.43 3.94 -10.38
C GLU A 131 7.00 5.39 -10.14
N MET A 132 7.29 6.29 -11.08
CA MET A 132 6.83 7.68 -11.01
C MET A 132 5.30 7.77 -10.99
N GLU A 133 4.60 7.03 -11.85
CA GLU A 133 3.14 7.00 -11.84
C GLU A 133 2.57 6.49 -10.51
N ARG A 134 3.23 5.51 -9.90
CA ARG A 134 2.87 5.01 -8.56
C ARG A 134 3.05 6.10 -7.50
N VAL A 135 4.20 6.77 -7.50
CA VAL A 135 4.52 7.89 -6.59
C VAL A 135 3.48 8.99 -6.71
N VAL A 136 3.15 9.44 -7.93
CA VAL A 136 2.16 10.50 -8.16
C VAL A 136 0.78 10.12 -7.61
N ARG A 137 0.36 8.85 -7.80
CA ARG A 137 -0.93 8.36 -7.29
C ARG A 137 -0.96 8.35 -5.76
N GLU A 138 0.11 7.87 -5.13
CA GLU A 138 0.24 7.83 -3.67
C GLU A 138 0.30 9.24 -3.07
N GLU A 139 1.05 10.14 -3.67
CA GLU A 139 1.15 11.53 -3.24
C GLU A 139 -0.21 12.24 -3.33
N LYS A 140 -0.96 11.99 -4.41
CA LYS A 140 -2.33 12.49 -4.55
C LYS A 140 -3.25 11.99 -3.42
N PHE A 141 -3.19 10.70 -3.08
CA PHE A 141 -3.96 10.15 -1.97
C PHE A 141 -3.60 10.82 -0.64
N LEU A 142 -2.30 10.96 -0.34
CA LEU A 142 -1.82 11.59 0.90
C LEU A 142 -2.28 13.04 1.01
N LYS A 143 -2.36 13.76 -0.12
CA LYS A 143 -2.85 15.14 -0.17
C LYS A 143 -4.37 15.24 0.04
N GLU A 144 -5.15 14.34 -0.55
CA GLU A 144 -6.62 14.41 -0.56
C GLU A 144 -7.29 13.77 0.66
N GLU A 145 -6.66 12.75 1.28
CA GLU A 145 -7.29 11.98 2.36
C GLU A 145 -7.59 12.79 3.62
N PRO A 146 -6.74 13.72 4.10
CA PRO A 146 -7.04 14.54 5.26
C PRO A 146 -8.34 15.35 5.11
N ASP A 147 -8.52 16.03 3.98
CA ASP A 147 -9.73 16.82 3.70
C ASP A 147 -10.97 15.94 3.59
N ARG A 148 -10.82 14.75 3.00
CA ARG A 148 -11.92 13.76 2.91
C ARG A 148 -12.34 13.25 4.29
N LEU A 149 -11.37 12.96 5.16
CA LEU A 149 -11.63 12.54 6.55
C LEU A 149 -12.26 13.67 7.37
N GLU A 150 -11.78 14.90 7.23
CA GLU A 150 -12.33 16.09 7.89
C GLU A 150 -13.78 16.34 7.48
N SER A 151 -14.10 16.23 6.18
CA SER A 151 -15.48 16.31 5.66
C SER A 151 -16.38 15.19 6.21
N ALA A 152 -15.87 13.96 6.32
CA ALA A 152 -16.61 12.86 6.95
C ALA A 152 -16.86 13.13 8.45
N LEU A 153 -15.86 13.60 9.18
CA LEU A 153 -15.95 13.92 10.60
C LEU A 153 -16.99 15.03 10.85
N ARG A 154 -17.03 16.10 10.03
CA ARG A 154 -18.05 17.15 10.13
C ARG A 154 -19.46 16.60 9.94
N ARG A 155 -19.67 15.71 8.97
CA ARG A 155 -20.95 15.03 8.77
C ARG A 155 -21.33 14.17 9.98
N CYS A 156 -20.38 13.42 10.53
CA CYS A 156 -20.58 12.65 11.76
C CYS A 156 -20.97 13.55 12.94
N LYS A 157 -20.28 14.68 13.16
CA LYS A 157 -20.62 15.67 14.20
C LYS A 157 -22.05 16.18 14.05
N LYS A 158 -22.46 16.55 12.83
CA LYS A 158 -23.84 17.01 12.55
C LYS A 158 -24.89 15.94 12.86
N LEU A 159 -24.68 14.72 12.39
CA LEU A 159 -25.58 13.60 12.65
C LEU A 159 -25.67 13.28 14.14
N THR A 160 -24.52 13.28 14.84
CA THR A 160 -24.46 13.11 16.30
C THR A 160 -25.28 14.18 17.02
N GLY A 161 -25.14 15.45 16.64
CA GLY A 161 -25.95 16.55 17.19
C GLY A 161 -27.45 16.31 16.99
N THR A 162 -27.88 15.93 15.79
CA THR A 162 -29.29 15.60 15.49
C THR A 162 -29.78 14.44 16.36
N LEU A 163 -29.00 13.36 16.48
CA LEU A 163 -29.36 12.19 17.30
C LEU A 163 -29.49 12.53 18.79
N VAL A 164 -28.61 13.39 19.32
CA VAL A 164 -28.71 13.87 20.71
C VAL A 164 -30.01 14.66 20.92
N THR A 165 -30.36 15.55 20.00
CA THR A 165 -31.62 16.31 20.06
C THR A 165 -32.83 15.38 19.98
N LEU A 166 -32.85 14.43 19.05
CA LEU A 166 -33.93 13.44 18.92
C LEU A 166 -34.09 12.60 20.19
N LYS A 167 -32.99 12.17 20.81
CA LYS A 167 -33.03 11.43 22.08
C LYS A 167 -33.66 12.27 23.20
N ARG A 168 -33.31 13.56 23.31
CA ARG A 168 -33.93 14.46 24.29
C ARG A 168 -35.42 14.65 24.04
N LEU A 169 -35.83 14.86 22.80
CA LEU A 169 -37.24 15.00 22.42
C LEU A 169 -38.04 13.73 22.72
N ALA A 170 -37.51 12.56 22.36
CA ALA A 170 -38.14 11.27 22.68
C ALA A 170 -38.31 11.07 24.20
N SER A 171 -37.30 11.43 24.99
CA SER A 171 -37.38 11.37 26.46
C SER A 171 -38.47 12.30 27.04
N VAL A 172 -38.63 13.52 26.50
CA VAL A 172 -39.70 14.43 26.92
C VAL A 172 -41.08 13.92 26.51
N GLN A 173 -41.20 13.32 25.32
CA GLN A 173 -42.44 12.71 24.86
C GLN A 173 -42.84 11.52 25.73
N GLU A 174 -41.89 10.67 26.13
CA GLU A 174 -42.15 9.52 27.00
C GLU A 174 -42.66 9.94 28.39
N GLN A 175 -42.22 11.08 28.92
CA GLN A 175 -42.71 11.64 30.19
C GLN A 175 -44.11 12.29 30.11
N ARG A 176 -44.58 12.65 28.91
CA ARG A 176 -45.86 13.33 28.68
C ARG A 176 -47.00 12.40 28.27
N LEU A 177 -46.70 11.12 28.06
CA LEU A 177 -47.73 10.11 27.88
C LEU A 177 -48.53 9.98 29.19
N PRO A 178 -49.87 9.96 29.16
CA PRO A 178 -50.65 9.68 30.35
C PRO A 178 -50.23 8.31 30.91
N PRO A 179 -50.20 8.11 32.24
CA PRO A 179 -50.07 6.77 32.79
C PRO A 179 -51.19 5.95 32.19
N ASN A 180 -50.87 4.86 31.47
CA ASN A 180 -51.88 3.94 30.97
C ASN A 180 -52.88 3.66 32.11
N GLU A 181 -54.15 3.98 31.89
CA GLU A 181 -55.22 3.60 32.82
C GLU A 181 -55.17 2.08 33.08
N PRO A 182 -55.46 1.63 34.30
CA PRO A 182 -55.46 0.21 34.62
C PRO A 182 -56.65 -0.46 33.92
N GLN A 183 -56.39 -1.12 32.80
CA GLN A 183 -57.33 -2.11 32.25
C GLN A 183 -57.35 -3.34 33.18
N ILE A 184 -58.42 -3.43 33.95
CA ILE A 184 -58.91 -4.60 34.71
C ILE A 184 -60.16 -5.02 33.92
N ASN A 185 -60.28 -6.12 33.17
CA ASN A 185 -59.88 -7.53 33.23
C ASN A 185 -59.82 -8.07 31.76
N GLU A 186 -59.07 -9.09 31.33
CA GLU A 186 -58.28 -10.15 31.95
C GLU A 186 -56.89 -10.26 31.28
N GLU A 187 -55.92 -10.68 32.11
CA GLU A 187 -54.55 -11.14 31.82
C GLU A 187 -53.50 -10.12 31.34
N PRO A 188 -52.72 -9.49 32.28
CA PRO A 188 -51.71 -8.51 31.89
C PRO A 188 -50.24 -8.95 32.08
N PRO A 189 -49.31 -8.25 31.38
CA PRO A 189 -47.94 -8.68 31.13
C PRO A 189 -46.93 -7.92 32.02
N ARG A 190 -46.11 -8.63 32.81
CA ARG A 190 -44.95 -8.04 33.49
C ARG A 190 -43.73 -8.05 32.57
N SER A 191 -43.73 -7.11 31.63
CA SER A 191 -42.50 -6.63 31.00
C SER A 191 -41.66 -5.99 32.10
N ALA A 192 -40.50 -6.57 32.39
CA ALA A 192 -39.54 -6.01 33.30
C ALA A 192 -39.33 -4.51 32.98
N GLU A 193 -39.39 -3.69 34.02
CA GLU A 193 -38.81 -2.35 34.05
C GLU A 193 -37.30 -2.50 33.74
N ILE A 194 -36.98 -2.59 32.45
CA ILE A 194 -35.70 -2.10 31.96
C ILE A 194 -35.83 -0.61 32.22
N SER A 195 -35.19 -0.14 33.30
CA SER A 195 -34.84 1.26 33.52
C SER A 195 -34.71 1.93 32.16
N ASN A 196 -35.67 2.82 31.84
CA ASN A 196 -35.71 3.49 30.54
C ASN A 196 -34.41 4.28 30.26
N ALA A 197 -33.56 4.47 31.27
CA ALA A 197 -32.23 5.05 31.16
C ALA A 197 -31.28 4.24 30.26
N ASP A 198 -31.39 2.90 30.21
CA ASP A 198 -30.41 2.06 29.52
C ASP A 198 -30.72 1.79 28.04
N LYS A 199 -31.98 1.97 27.60
CA LYS A 199 -32.39 1.67 26.21
C LYS A 199 -31.73 2.56 25.14
N PHE A 200 -31.16 3.70 25.55
CA PHE A 200 -30.56 4.67 24.63
C PHE A 200 -29.08 4.94 24.90
N ASN A 201 -28.37 4.04 25.57
CA ASN A 201 -26.96 4.24 25.91
C ASN A 201 -26.04 3.92 24.71
N TRP A 202 -25.98 4.85 23.74
CA TRP A 202 -25.06 4.79 22.61
C TRP A 202 -23.62 4.86 23.10
N ARG A 203 -22.95 3.70 23.26
CA ARG A 203 -21.51 3.65 23.56
C ARG A 203 -20.72 3.95 22.28
N TRP A 204 -20.37 5.21 22.06
CA TRP A 204 -19.37 5.58 21.05
C TRP A 204 -17.99 5.02 21.42
N SER A 205 -17.17 4.68 20.42
CA SER A 205 -15.77 4.31 20.64
C SER A 205 -14.99 5.48 21.25
N SER A 206 -13.97 5.19 22.07
CA SER A 206 -13.12 6.24 22.68
C SER A 206 -12.52 7.15 21.60
N ASN A 207 -12.00 6.54 20.54
CA ASN A 207 -11.38 7.24 19.41
C ASN A 207 -12.36 8.20 18.71
N PHE A 208 -13.64 7.81 18.57
CA PHE A 208 -14.63 8.70 17.97
C PHE A 208 -14.97 9.86 18.90
N LYS A 209 -15.05 9.62 20.22
CA LYS A 209 -15.29 10.66 21.23
C LYS A 209 -14.16 11.69 21.24
N GLU A 210 -12.91 11.25 21.23
CA GLU A 210 -11.74 12.12 21.21
C GLU A 210 -11.72 13.01 19.95
N ALA A 211 -11.92 12.41 18.77
CA ALA A 211 -11.93 13.12 17.48
C ALA A 211 -13.01 14.22 17.35
N ILE A 212 -14.12 14.11 18.08
CA ILE A 212 -15.16 15.16 18.08
C ILE A 212 -14.90 16.27 19.11
N THR A 213 -14.23 15.99 20.23
CA THR A 213 -13.86 16.99 21.25
C THR A 213 -12.67 17.87 20.85
N ASP A 214 -11.64 17.29 20.23
CA ASP A 214 -10.31 17.92 20.06
C ASP A 214 -10.33 19.20 19.18
N GLN A 215 -11.26 19.31 18.23
CA GLN A 215 -11.38 20.50 17.35
C GLN A 215 -12.36 21.58 17.85
N SER A 216 -12.93 21.45 19.07
CA SER A 216 -13.77 22.52 19.63
C SER A 216 -12.94 23.66 20.26
N GLN A 217 -11.61 23.60 20.16
CA GLN A 217 -10.64 24.58 20.64
C GLN A 217 -9.74 25.07 19.49
N HIS A 218 -10.31 25.75 18.50
CA HIS A 218 -9.53 26.75 17.76
C HIS A 218 -10.46 27.95 17.49
N PRO A 219 -10.10 29.16 17.97
CA PRO A 219 -10.87 30.37 17.74
C PRO A 219 -10.91 30.78 16.26
#